data_AF-A0A534ZCH5-F1
#
_entry.id   AF-A0A534ZCH5-F1
#
_cell.length_a   1.000
_cell.length_b   1.000
_cell.length_c   1.000
_cell.angle_alpha   90.00
_cell.angle_beta   90.00
_cell.angle_gamma   90.00
#
_symmetry.space_group_name_H-M   'P 1'
#
loop_
_entity.id
_entity.type
_entity.pdbx_description
1 polymer ?
#
loop_
_entity_poly.entity_id
_entity_poly.type
_entity_poly.pdbx_seq_one_letter_code
_entity_poly.pdbx_strand_id
1 'polypeptide(L)'
;MIGSRRRIRLVARAVLALGACALVAAGCRRQPLPAEQPVPAGAGDPLGHLHVLMLNGGGSKAMNYQSHLLHVQQLLDVLFHAGVRPERVSVFSADGPDPAEDLAVRELQPEPEFWLLRGTRLEHQLATPITYANSSVPGVELRAATKDNLRRWFKHAHRALGGRDTLLLYVTDHGQKNRDDPLNNSITLWGPNESLSVSELRELLGRLRPTVRVVMLMSQ
;
A
#
# COMPACT_ATOMS: atom_id res chain seq x y z
N MET A 1 -49.49 -11.73 -78.29
CA MET A 1 -48.28 -11.99 -77.46
C MET A 1 -47.57 -10.67 -77.21
N ILE A 2 -47.27 -10.38 -75.94
CA ILE A 2 -46.43 -9.30 -75.38
C ILE A 2 -46.85 -7.83 -75.62
N GLY A 3 -47.05 -7.13 -74.49
CA GLY A 3 -46.64 -5.74 -74.27
C GLY A 3 -47.78 -4.73 -74.12
N SER A 4 -47.68 -3.65 -73.34
CA SER A 4 -46.69 -3.15 -72.38
C SER A 4 -47.21 -1.77 -71.94
N ARG A 5 -46.89 -1.35 -70.71
CA ARG A 5 -46.81 0.06 -70.28
C ARG A 5 -48.09 0.89 -70.31
N ARG A 6 -48.64 1.15 -69.11
CA ARG A 6 -48.78 2.51 -68.54
C ARG A 6 -49.77 2.46 -67.38
N ARG A 7 -49.22 2.39 -66.16
CA ARG A 7 -49.69 3.09 -64.95
C ARG A 7 -48.68 2.87 -63.82
N ILE A 8 -47.42 3.03 -64.19
CA ILE A 8 -46.37 3.48 -63.28
C ILE A 8 -46.68 4.97 -63.06
N ARG A 9 -46.58 5.45 -61.81
CA ARG A 9 -46.84 6.82 -61.32
C ARG A 9 -48.19 7.02 -60.63
N LEU A 10 -48.49 6.27 -59.56
CA LEU A 10 -49.32 6.83 -58.47
C LEU A 10 -49.15 6.14 -57.09
N VAL A 11 -47.99 5.54 -56.80
CA VAL A 11 -47.73 4.88 -55.48
C VAL A 11 -46.52 5.51 -54.77
N ALA A 12 -46.07 6.69 -55.20
CA ALA A 12 -44.78 7.26 -54.78
C ALA A 12 -44.81 8.16 -53.53
N ARG A 13 -45.90 8.27 -52.74
CA ARG A 13 -45.93 9.24 -51.61
C ARG A 13 -46.65 8.81 -50.32
N ALA A 14 -46.90 7.53 -50.08
CA ALA A 14 -47.60 7.09 -48.86
C ALA A 14 -46.89 5.97 -48.05
N VAL A 15 -45.57 5.82 -48.19
CA VAL A 15 -44.79 4.78 -47.45
C VAL A 15 -43.81 5.38 -46.42
N LEU A 16 -43.77 6.69 -46.26
CA LEU A 16 -42.81 7.38 -45.39
C LEU A 16 -43.48 8.00 -44.15
N ALA A 17 -44.19 7.21 -43.34
CA ALA A 17 -44.66 7.68 -42.02
C ALA A 17 -45.06 6.60 -40.99
N LEU A 18 -45.03 5.29 -41.30
CA LEU A 18 -45.53 4.24 -40.38
C LEU A 18 -44.55 3.08 -40.18
N GLY A 19 -43.27 3.27 -40.50
CA GLY A 19 -42.21 2.28 -40.34
C GLY A 19 -41.21 2.58 -39.22
N ALA A 20 -41.63 3.27 -38.15
CA ALA A 20 -40.71 3.73 -37.09
C ALA A 20 -41.14 3.38 -35.65
N CYS A 21 -42.02 2.40 -35.44
CA CYS A 21 -42.43 1.99 -34.08
C CYS A 21 -42.51 0.47 -33.83
N ALA A 22 -41.98 -0.38 -34.72
CA ALA A 22 -42.10 -1.84 -34.58
C ALA A 22 -40.75 -2.60 -34.61
N LEU A 23 -39.65 -2.00 -34.14
CA LEU A 23 -38.33 -2.65 -34.10
C LEU A 23 -37.54 -2.47 -32.78
N VAL A 24 -38.20 -2.24 -31.64
CA VAL A 24 -37.51 -2.10 -30.33
C VAL A 24 -37.89 -3.21 -29.32
N ALA A 25 -38.23 -4.41 -29.78
CA ALA A 25 -38.61 -5.50 -28.87
C ALA A 25 -38.07 -6.90 -29.25
N ALA A 26 -36.88 -6.99 -29.85
CA ALA A 26 -36.26 -8.29 -30.17
C ALA A 26 -34.74 -8.37 -29.87
N GLY A 27 -34.23 -7.53 -28.97
CA GLY A 27 -32.78 -7.38 -28.72
C GLY A 27 -32.21 -7.98 -27.44
N CYS A 28 -33.00 -8.65 -26.59
CA CYS A 28 -32.50 -9.19 -25.31
C CYS A 28 -32.64 -10.71 -25.23
N ARG A 29 -32.03 -11.45 -26.17
CA ARG A 29 -31.61 -12.83 -25.85
C ARG A 29 -30.28 -12.73 -25.11
N ARG A 30 -30.30 -12.95 -23.79
CA ARG A 30 -29.09 -13.16 -22.99
C ARG A 30 -28.33 -14.31 -23.63
N GLN A 31 -27.17 -14.03 -24.22
CA GLN A 31 -26.22 -15.10 -24.54
C GLN A 31 -25.84 -15.76 -23.21
N PRO A 32 -25.98 -17.09 -23.07
CA PRO A 32 -25.37 -17.77 -21.93
C PRO A 32 -23.88 -17.48 -21.97
N LEU A 33 -23.34 -17.04 -20.83
CA LEU A 33 -21.90 -16.84 -20.67
C LEU A 33 -21.20 -18.14 -21.08
N PRO A 34 -20.11 -18.08 -21.87
CA PRO A 34 -19.34 -19.27 -22.17
C PRO A 34 -18.95 -19.94 -20.84
N ALA A 35 -19.21 -21.25 -20.75
CA ALA A 35 -18.87 -22.02 -19.57
C ALA A 35 -17.39 -21.79 -19.25
N GLU A 36 -17.12 -21.32 -18.03
CA GLU A 36 -15.78 -21.05 -17.54
C GLU A 36 -15.00 -22.37 -17.59
N GLN A 37 -14.00 -22.44 -18.47
CA GLN A 37 -13.13 -23.61 -18.53
C GLN A 37 -12.42 -23.73 -17.17
N PRO A 38 -12.38 -24.92 -16.54
CA PRO A 38 -11.63 -25.09 -15.31
C PRO A 38 -10.18 -24.73 -15.58
N VAL A 39 -9.70 -23.67 -14.92
CA VAL A 39 -8.29 -23.28 -14.99
C VAL A 39 -7.49 -24.46 -14.44
N PRO A 40 -6.47 -24.97 -15.16
CA PRO A 40 -5.63 -26.04 -14.65
C PRO A 40 -5.00 -25.58 -13.34
N ALA A 41 -5.27 -26.29 -12.25
CA ALA A 41 -4.57 -26.09 -10.99
C ALA A 41 -3.09 -26.45 -11.21
N GLY A 42 -2.23 -25.43 -11.38
CA GLY A 42 -0.79 -25.65 -11.55
C GLY A 42 -0.03 -24.68 -12.45
N ALA A 43 -0.68 -23.71 -13.10
CA ALA A 43 0.04 -22.61 -13.75
C ALA A 43 0.33 -21.52 -12.71
N GLY A 44 1.58 -21.43 -12.23
CA GLY A 44 2.02 -20.29 -11.43
C GLY A 44 1.72 -18.97 -12.14
N ASP A 45 1.35 -17.96 -11.36
CA ASP A 45 0.98 -16.63 -11.83
C ASP A 45 1.99 -16.13 -12.89
N PRO A 46 1.57 -15.81 -14.13
CA PRO A 46 2.47 -15.29 -15.16
C PRO A 46 3.13 -13.96 -14.75
N LEU A 47 2.56 -13.28 -13.74
CA LEU A 47 3.09 -12.09 -13.09
C LEU A 47 3.85 -12.48 -11.82
N GLY A 48 4.97 -11.79 -11.54
CA GLY A 48 5.71 -12.02 -10.30
C GLY A 48 4.90 -11.59 -9.08
N HIS A 49 5.34 -12.04 -7.91
CA HIS A 49 4.61 -11.84 -6.66
C HIS A 49 4.94 -10.48 -6.01
N LEU A 50 3.99 -9.94 -5.26
CA LEU A 50 4.21 -8.81 -4.37
C LEU A 50 4.83 -9.29 -3.05
N HIS A 51 5.99 -8.75 -2.73
CA HIS A 51 6.65 -8.81 -1.43
C HIS A 51 6.58 -7.43 -0.78
N VAL A 52 6.39 -7.39 0.53
CA VAL A 52 6.23 -6.13 1.27
C VAL A 52 7.26 -6.07 2.39
N LEU A 53 8.01 -4.98 2.42
CA LEU A 53 8.88 -4.60 3.53
C LEU A 53 8.33 -3.31 4.14
N MET A 54 7.85 -3.38 5.37
CA MET A 54 7.38 -2.22 6.14
C MET A 54 8.43 -1.84 7.17
N LEU A 55 8.71 -0.54 7.28
CA LEU A 55 9.68 0.02 8.20
C LEU A 55 9.06 1.16 9.02
N ASN A 56 8.90 0.91 10.33
CA ASN A 56 8.69 1.89 11.38
C ASN A 56 9.92 1.86 12.30
N GLY A 57 10.88 2.77 12.12
CA GLY A 57 12.12 2.71 12.89
C GLY A 57 11.94 2.97 14.38
N GLY A 58 11.08 3.90 14.76
CA GLY A 58 10.72 4.26 16.13
C GLY A 58 11.78 5.10 16.85
N GLY A 59 13.07 4.92 16.57
CA GLY A 59 14.17 5.69 17.18
C GLY A 59 14.38 5.41 18.66
N SER A 60 13.44 5.84 19.49
CA SER A 60 13.29 5.50 20.90
C SER A 60 11.81 5.51 21.28
N LYS A 61 11.46 4.97 22.46
CA LYS A 61 10.06 4.98 22.90
C LYS A 61 9.41 6.37 22.96
N ALA A 62 10.20 7.43 23.16
CA ALA A 62 9.72 8.81 23.18
C ALA A 62 9.46 9.41 21.78
N MET A 63 10.02 8.80 20.73
CA MET A 63 9.91 9.28 19.34
C MET A 63 9.02 8.36 18.49
N ASN A 64 8.82 7.10 18.89
CA ASN A 64 7.96 6.16 18.18
C ASN A 64 6.48 6.48 18.41
N TYR A 65 5.92 7.43 17.66
CA TYR A 65 4.53 7.84 17.85
C TYR A 65 3.54 6.77 17.38
N GLN A 66 2.45 6.60 18.13
CA GLN A 66 1.34 5.68 17.80
C GLN A 66 0.84 5.80 16.35
N SER A 67 0.87 6.99 15.76
CA SER A 67 0.48 7.22 14.36
C SER A 67 1.27 6.37 13.36
N HIS A 68 2.57 6.15 13.58
CA HIS A 68 3.39 5.33 12.68
C HIS A 68 2.93 3.88 12.69
N LEU A 69 2.68 3.31 13.88
CA LEU A 69 2.16 1.96 14.04
C LEU A 69 0.75 1.81 13.46
N LEU A 70 -0.12 2.81 13.63
CA LEU A 70 -1.45 2.82 13.02
C LEU A 70 -1.39 2.80 11.49
N HIS A 71 -0.46 3.54 10.87
CA HIS A 71 -0.30 3.47 9.41
C HIS A 71 0.17 2.09 8.94
N VAL A 72 1.05 1.43 9.70
CA VAL A 72 1.46 0.04 9.43
C VAL A 72 0.24 -0.88 9.47
N GLN A 73 -0.58 -0.81 10.53
CA GLN A 73 -1.79 -1.62 10.68
C GLN A 73 -2.79 -1.38 9.52
N GLN A 74 -3.05 -0.12 9.19
CA GLN A 74 -3.98 0.23 8.11
C GLN A 74 -3.50 -0.29 6.74
N LEU A 75 -2.21 -0.18 6.43
CA LEU A 75 -1.70 -0.71 5.16
C LEU A 75 -1.69 -2.24 5.16
N LEU A 76 -1.40 -2.89 6.29
CA LEU A 76 -1.52 -4.35 6.42
C LEU A 76 -2.95 -4.81 6.15
N ASP A 77 -3.94 -4.12 6.71
CA ASP A 77 -5.35 -4.42 6.47
C ASP A 77 -5.66 -4.34 4.98
N VAL A 78 -5.25 -3.27 4.30
CA VAL A 78 -5.45 -3.12 2.85
C VAL A 78 -4.77 -4.25 2.06
N LEU A 79 -3.52 -4.59 2.41
CA LEU A 79 -2.75 -5.63 1.72
C LEU A 79 -3.38 -7.03 1.91
N PHE A 80 -3.80 -7.36 3.13
CA PHE A 80 -4.42 -8.64 3.43
C PHE A 80 -5.81 -8.76 2.82
N HIS A 81 -6.61 -7.68 2.83
CA HIS A 81 -7.89 -7.64 2.08
C HIS A 81 -7.68 -7.80 0.58
N ALA A 82 -6.57 -7.31 0.03
CA ALA A 82 -6.19 -7.51 -1.37
C ALA A 82 -5.60 -8.90 -1.67
N GLY A 83 -5.47 -9.79 -0.68
CA GLY A 83 -4.99 -11.15 -0.85
C GLY A 83 -3.47 -11.31 -0.80
N VAL A 84 -2.72 -10.31 -0.33
CA VAL A 84 -1.29 -10.47 -0.07
C VAL A 84 -1.12 -11.46 1.07
N ARG A 85 -0.33 -12.51 0.84
CA ARG A 85 -0.13 -13.56 1.85
C ARG A 85 0.80 -13.07 2.97
N PRO A 86 0.52 -13.39 4.25
CA PRO A 86 1.36 -12.96 5.39
C PRO A 86 2.84 -13.33 5.24
N GLU A 87 3.17 -14.48 4.65
CA GLU A 87 4.56 -14.94 4.50
C GLU A 87 5.39 -14.06 3.54
N ARG A 88 4.73 -13.19 2.76
CA ARG A 88 5.38 -12.23 1.84
C ARG A 88 5.53 -10.85 2.45
N VAL A 89 5.06 -10.65 3.68
CA VAL A 89 5.13 -9.38 4.40
C VAL A 89 6.18 -9.49 5.50
N SER A 90 7.04 -8.48 5.62
CA SER A 90 7.98 -8.35 6.71
C SER A 90 7.85 -6.97 7.32
N VAL A 91 7.58 -6.91 8.62
CA VAL A 91 7.40 -5.67 9.36
C VAL A 91 8.56 -5.47 10.31
N PHE A 92 9.31 -4.40 10.10
CA PHE A 92 10.32 -3.92 11.02
C PHE A 92 9.74 -2.74 11.79
N SER A 93 9.55 -2.91 13.10
CA SER A 93 8.97 -1.89 13.96
C SER A 93 9.75 -1.84 15.26
N ALA A 94 10.33 -0.67 15.59
CA ALA A 94 10.96 -0.40 16.89
C ALA A 94 11.88 -1.54 17.41
N ASP A 95 11.70 -2.01 18.65
CA ASP A 95 12.47 -3.14 19.22
C ASP A 95 11.99 -4.53 18.78
N GLY A 96 10.91 -4.60 17.99
CA GLY A 96 10.43 -5.83 17.38
C GLY A 96 9.56 -6.66 18.32
N PRO A 97 9.97 -7.88 18.70
CA PRO A 97 9.16 -8.76 19.55
C PRO A 97 9.43 -8.56 21.05
N ASP A 98 10.30 -7.62 21.44
CA ASP A 98 10.57 -7.33 22.85
C ASP A 98 9.28 -6.80 23.52
N PRO A 99 8.83 -7.35 24.66
CA PRO A 99 7.61 -6.88 25.32
C PRO A 99 7.77 -5.54 26.06
N ALA A 100 8.96 -4.93 26.03
CA ALA A 100 9.22 -3.63 26.64
C ALA A 100 8.40 -2.49 26.02
N GLU A 101 8.35 -1.36 26.72
CA GLU A 101 7.72 -0.16 26.21
C GLU A 101 8.58 0.50 25.11
N ASP A 102 8.02 0.57 23.92
CA ASP A 102 8.69 1.06 22.72
C ASP A 102 7.86 2.10 21.94
N LEU A 103 6.61 2.35 22.34
CA LEU A 103 5.63 3.18 21.63
C LEU A 103 5.14 4.35 22.50
N ALA A 104 5.18 5.57 21.97
CA ALA A 104 4.57 6.75 22.56
C ALA A 104 3.08 6.82 22.18
N VAL A 105 2.22 6.71 23.20
CA VAL A 105 0.76 6.79 23.09
C VAL A 105 0.28 8.07 23.76
N ARG A 106 -0.68 8.75 23.13
CA ARG A 106 -1.38 9.87 23.73
C ARG A 106 -2.87 9.69 23.50
N GLU A 107 -3.64 9.66 24.57
CA GLU A 107 -5.10 9.63 24.45
C GLU A 107 -5.59 10.90 23.73
N LEU A 108 -6.76 10.79 23.12
CA LEU A 108 -7.43 11.96 22.56
C LEU A 108 -7.67 12.95 23.68
N GLN A 109 -7.34 14.22 23.43
CA GLN A 109 -7.63 15.28 24.38
C GLN A 109 -9.14 15.31 24.68
N PRO A 110 -9.56 15.06 25.93
CA PRO A 110 -10.96 14.88 26.25
C PRO A 110 -11.74 16.20 26.23
N GLU A 111 -11.08 17.33 26.53
CA GLU A 111 -11.71 18.66 26.53
C GLU A 111 -11.96 19.14 25.09
N PRO A 112 -13.22 19.30 24.67
CA PRO A 112 -13.55 19.69 23.29
C PRO A 112 -13.02 21.06 22.90
N GLU A 113 -12.76 21.93 23.89
CA GLU A 113 -12.31 23.30 23.71
C GLU A 113 -10.79 23.45 23.85
N PHE A 114 -10.05 22.36 24.03
CA PHE A 114 -8.59 22.42 24.18
C PHE A 114 -7.89 23.10 23.00
N TRP A 115 -8.51 23.08 21.83
CA TRP A 115 -8.02 23.80 20.65
C TRP A 115 -7.85 25.30 20.87
N LEU A 116 -8.54 25.91 21.85
CA LEU A 116 -8.36 27.31 22.24
C LEU A 116 -6.96 27.59 22.79
N LEU A 117 -6.28 26.57 23.33
CA LEU A 117 -4.93 26.69 23.84
C LEU A 117 -3.86 26.59 22.74
N ARG A 118 -4.24 26.26 21.49
CA ARG A 118 -3.27 26.07 20.40
C ARG A 118 -2.38 27.30 20.19
N GLY A 119 -1.06 27.07 20.15
CA GLY A 119 -0.03 28.10 19.99
C GLY A 119 0.26 28.90 21.26
N THR A 120 -0.40 28.61 22.38
CA THR A 120 -0.10 29.24 23.67
C THR A 120 0.97 28.45 24.43
N ARG A 121 1.63 29.10 25.40
CA ARG A 121 2.55 28.43 26.34
C ARG A 121 1.89 27.31 27.18
N LEU A 122 0.56 27.32 27.30
CA LEU A 122 -0.19 26.37 28.12
C LEU A 122 -0.55 25.10 27.34
N GLU A 123 -0.48 25.11 26.00
CA GLU A 123 -0.86 23.95 25.18
C GLU A 123 -0.12 22.69 25.61
N HIS A 124 1.21 22.72 25.62
CA HIS A 124 1.99 21.53 25.99
C HIS A 124 1.91 21.18 27.48
N GLN A 125 1.69 22.17 28.35
CA GLN A 125 1.64 21.95 29.80
C GLN A 125 0.34 21.29 30.24
N LEU A 126 -0.75 21.55 29.52
CA LEU A 126 -2.09 21.03 29.81
C LEU A 126 -2.49 19.90 28.83
N ALA A 127 -1.67 19.62 27.83
CA ALA A 127 -1.92 18.52 26.90
C ALA A 127 -1.95 17.20 27.66
N THR A 128 -2.83 16.31 27.20
CA THR A 128 -2.89 14.93 27.67
C THR A 128 -1.49 14.33 27.61
N PRO A 129 -0.98 13.76 28.71
CA PRO A 129 0.40 13.30 28.79
C PRO A 129 0.63 12.12 27.84
N ILE A 130 1.86 12.02 27.35
CA ILE A 130 2.31 10.82 26.64
C ILE A 130 2.52 9.71 27.67
N THR A 131 1.94 8.56 27.39
CA THR A 131 2.23 7.29 28.07
C THR A 131 2.98 6.37 27.12
N TYR A 132 3.58 5.31 27.64
CA TYR A 132 4.31 4.35 26.83
C TYR A 132 3.64 2.98 26.86
N ALA A 133 3.68 2.29 25.73
CA ALA A 133 3.16 0.94 25.57
C ALA A 133 4.12 0.11 24.72
N ASN A 134 3.87 -1.19 24.66
CA ASN A 134 4.53 -2.09 23.71
C ASN A 134 3.78 -2.08 22.35
N SER A 135 4.51 -1.98 21.26
CA SER A 135 4.01 -2.12 19.90
C SER A 135 3.57 -3.55 19.64
N SER A 136 2.36 -3.69 19.09
CA SER A 136 1.91 -4.98 18.60
C SER A 136 1.00 -4.80 17.39
N VAL A 137 1.01 -5.80 16.52
CA VAL A 137 0.10 -5.91 15.38
C VAL A 137 -0.51 -7.30 15.42
N PRO A 138 -1.84 -7.43 15.55
CA PRO A 138 -2.49 -8.73 15.61
C PRO A 138 -2.13 -9.61 14.41
N GLY A 139 -1.68 -10.84 14.67
CA GLY A 139 -1.35 -11.81 13.63
C GLY A 139 -0.07 -11.53 12.84
N VAL A 140 0.73 -10.52 13.21
CA VAL A 140 1.97 -10.17 12.53
C VAL A 140 3.13 -10.11 13.49
N GLU A 141 4.20 -10.84 13.16
CA GLU A 141 5.45 -10.80 13.91
C GLU A 141 6.22 -9.51 13.56
N LEU A 142 6.55 -8.71 14.59
CA LEU A 142 7.39 -7.54 14.46
C LEU A 142 8.86 -7.92 14.61
N ARG A 143 9.72 -7.32 13.78
CA ARG A 143 11.17 -7.46 13.85
C ARG A 143 11.79 -6.14 14.25
N ALA A 144 12.88 -6.17 15.02
CA ALA A 144 13.51 -4.93 15.47
C ALA A 144 14.03 -4.13 14.27
N ALA A 145 13.67 -2.84 14.19
CA ALA A 145 13.97 -1.96 13.08
C ALA A 145 15.41 -1.41 13.14
N THR A 146 16.40 -2.29 13.06
CA THR A 146 17.84 -1.97 13.11
C THR A 146 18.51 -2.20 11.77
N LYS A 147 19.65 -1.54 11.51
CA LYS A 147 20.42 -1.74 10.27
C LYS A 147 20.81 -3.19 10.05
N ASP A 148 21.22 -3.87 11.12
CA ASP A 148 21.66 -5.25 11.04
C ASP A 148 20.53 -6.20 10.66
N ASN A 149 19.33 -5.97 11.19
CA ASN A 149 18.14 -6.72 10.83
C ASN A 149 17.72 -6.47 9.38
N LEU A 150 17.75 -5.23 8.91
CA LEU A 150 17.49 -4.88 7.51
C LEU A 150 18.53 -5.53 6.58
N ARG A 151 19.82 -5.46 6.90
CA ARG A 151 20.90 -6.11 6.13
C ARG A 151 20.69 -7.62 6.02
N ARG A 152 20.30 -8.28 7.12
CA ARG A 152 19.96 -9.71 7.13
C ARG A 152 18.76 -10.01 6.23
N TRP A 153 17.72 -9.19 6.31
CA TRP A 153 16.54 -9.32 5.46
C TRP A 153 16.88 -9.19 3.98
N PHE A 154 17.62 -8.14 3.58
CA PHE A 154 18.00 -7.93 2.18
C PHE A 154 18.91 -9.05 1.64
N LYS A 155 19.78 -9.62 2.49
CA LYS A 155 20.59 -10.80 2.14
C LYS A 155 19.70 -12.02 1.84
N HIS A 156 18.64 -12.22 2.59
CA HIS A 156 17.65 -13.28 2.33
C HIS A 156 16.82 -12.96 1.08
N ALA A 157 16.32 -11.73 0.95
CA ALA A 157 15.51 -11.26 -0.15
C ALA A 157 16.21 -11.43 -1.51
N HIS A 158 17.52 -11.18 -1.60
CA HIS A 158 18.32 -11.43 -2.81
C HIS A 158 18.15 -12.87 -3.37
N ARG A 159 17.99 -13.85 -2.46
CA ARG A 159 17.82 -15.26 -2.83
C ARG A 159 16.35 -15.62 -3.06
N ALA A 160 15.46 -15.03 -2.27
CA ALA A 160 14.04 -15.37 -2.23
C ALA A 160 13.21 -14.69 -3.33
N LEU A 161 13.51 -13.43 -3.67
CA LEU A 161 12.77 -12.69 -4.69
C LEU A 161 13.21 -13.12 -6.09
N GLY A 162 12.23 -13.58 -6.87
CA GLY A 162 12.35 -13.91 -8.27
C GLY A 162 12.49 -12.66 -9.13
N GLY A 163 13.03 -12.84 -10.34
CA GLY A 163 13.32 -11.73 -11.23
C GLY A 163 12.09 -10.98 -11.79
N ARG A 164 10.86 -11.43 -11.54
CA ARG A 164 9.63 -10.72 -11.93
C ARG A 164 8.86 -10.17 -10.74
N ASP A 165 9.34 -10.43 -9.52
CA ASP A 165 8.66 -10.03 -8.30
C ASP A 165 8.74 -8.51 -8.11
N THR A 166 7.79 -7.99 -7.34
CA THR A 166 7.76 -6.61 -6.91
C THR A 166 8.01 -6.53 -5.42
N LEU A 167 8.94 -5.67 -5.00
CA LEU A 167 9.09 -5.23 -3.62
C LEU A 167 8.37 -3.91 -3.42
N LEU A 168 7.35 -3.88 -2.56
CA LEU A 168 6.84 -2.66 -1.94
C LEU A 168 7.64 -2.39 -0.67
N LEU A 169 8.45 -1.33 -0.69
CA LEU A 169 9.08 -0.78 0.50
C LEU A 169 8.21 0.36 1.03
N TYR A 170 7.55 0.12 2.15
CA TYR A 170 6.76 1.11 2.87
C TYR A 170 7.52 1.60 4.09
N VAL A 171 7.67 2.91 4.23
CA VAL A 171 8.35 3.53 5.38
C VAL A 171 7.41 4.53 6.05
N THR A 172 7.27 4.43 7.37
CA THR A 172 6.61 5.47 8.17
C THR A 172 7.41 5.71 9.44
N ASP A 173 8.14 6.83 9.47
CA ASP A 173 8.93 7.27 10.62
C ASP A 173 9.51 8.67 10.41
N HIS A 174 10.22 9.16 11.41
CA HIS A 174 11.03 10.37 11.37
C HIS A 174 12.20 10.28 10.39
N GLY A 175 12.43 11.38 9.67
CA GLY A 175 13.64 11.61 8.89
C GLY A 175 14.62 12.55 9.60
N GLN A 176 15.91 12.34 9.42
CA GLN A 176 16.96 13.25 9.86
C GLN A 176 17.62 13.91 8.67
N LYS A 177 17.74 15.24 8.72
CA LYS A 177 18.45 16.02 7.70
C LYS A 177 19.94 15.92 7.93
N ASN A 178 20.67 15.62 6.86
CA ASN A 178 22.12 15.72 6.84
C ASN A 178 22.50 17.13 6.35
N ARG A 179 23.17 17.91 7.20
CA ARG A 179 23.54 19.31 6.89
C ARG A 179 24.73 19.41 5.94
N ASP A 180 25.63 18.43 5.99
CA ASP A 180 26.85 18.42 5.19
C ASP A 180 26.59 17.83 3.80
N ASP A 181 25.64 16.91 3.69
CA ASP A 181 25.14 16.37 2.43
C ASP A 181 23.60 16.30 2.42
N PRO A 182 22.92 17.37 1.97
CA PRO A 182 21.45 17.45 1.96
C PRO A 182 20.74 16.40 1.10
N LEU A 183 21.46 15.70 0.21
CA LEU A 183 20.92 14.63 -0.61
C LEU A 183 21.04 13.26 0.07
N ASN A 184 21.79 13.16 1.17
CA ASN A 184 22.02 11.93 1.92
C ASN A 184 21.43 12.01 3.33
N ASN A 185 20.14 12.37 3.39
CA ASN A 185 19.32 12.32 4.60
C ASN A 185 19.12 10.86 5.06
N SER A 186 18.57 10.66 6.26
CA SER A 186 18.35 9.33 6.81
C SER A 186 16.96 9.12 7.37
N ILE A 187 16.52 7.86 7.36
CA ILE A 187 15.37 7.36 8.10
C ILE A 187 15.87 7.01 9.51
N THR A 188 15.16 7.44 10.54
CA THR A 188 15.47 7.05 11.92
C THR A 188 15.22 5.56 12.09
N LEU A 189 16.08 4.86 12.83
CA LEU A 189 15.94 3.43 13.13
C LEU A 189 15.98 3.22 14.64
N TRP A 190 15.56 2.05 15.10
CA TRP A 190 15.52 1.76 16.52
C TRP A 190 16.91 1.68 17.13
N GLY A 191 17.13 2.44 18.19
CA GLY A 191 18.34 2.40 19.00
C GLY A 191 19.19 3.67 18.94
N PRO A 192 20.24 3.76 19.77
CA PRO A 192 21.04 4.97 19.90
C PRO A 192 21.73 5.34 18.59
N ASN A 193 21.34 6.49 18.00
CA ASN A 193 21.89 7.02 16.75
C ASN A 193 21.77 6.05 15.55
N GLU A 194 20.88 5.06 15.63
CA GLU A 194 20.58 4.16 14.53
C GLU A 194 19.79 4.93 13.46
N SER A 195 20.27 4.87 12.23
CA SER A 195 19.62 5.50 11.09
C SER A 195 20.05 4.83 9.79
N LEU A 196 19.21 4.94 8.76
CA LEU A 196 19.45 4.44 7.42
C LEU A 196 19.50 5.62 6.44
N SER A 197 20.70 5.98 6.00
CA SER A 197 20.91 7.02 5.00
C SER A 197 20.41 6.61 3.61
N VAL A 198 20.18 7.59 2.73
CA VAL A 198 19.88 7.35 1.30
C VAL A 198 20.94 6.46 0.65
N SER A 199 22.22 6.69 0.94
CA SER A 199 23.32 5.89 0.38
C SER A 199 23.30 4.44 0.88
N GLU A 200 23.07 4.22 2.19
CA GLU A 200 22.93 2.86 2.73
C GLU A 200 21.68 2.15 2.17
N LEU A 201 20.56 2.87 2.02
CA LEU A 201 19.35 2.32 1.42
C LEU A 201 19.58 1.92 -0.06
N ARG A 202 20.28 2.76 -0.83
CA ARG A 202 20.70 2.44 -2.20
C ARG A 202 21.54 1.17 -2.24
N GLU A 203 22.49 1.01 -1.30
CA GLU A 203 23.31 -0.21 -1.21
C GLU A 203 22.48 -1.45 -0.89
N LEU A 204 21.49 -1.34 0.01
CA LEU A 204 20.59 -2.45 0.31
C LEU A 204 19.75 -2.84 -0.91
N LEU A 205 19.16 -1.86 -1.60
CA LEU A 205 18.37 -2.08 -2.82
C LEU A 205 19.23 -2.64 -3.96
N GLY A 206 20.48 -2.19 -4.09
CA GLY A 206 21.44 -2.68 -5.09
C GLY A 206 21.83 -4.15 -4.92
N ARG A 207 21.51 -4.77 -3.78
CA ARG A 207 21.68 -6.22 -3.59
C ARG A 207 20.56 -7.03 -4.24
N LEU A 208 19.43 -6.44 -4.56
CA LEU A 208 18.34 -7.16 -5.23
C LEU A 208 18.74 -7.51 -6.67
N ARG A 209 18.06 -8.50 -7.25
CA ARG A 209 18.27 -8.82 -8.67
C ARG A 209 17.81 -7.62 -9.51
N PRO A 210 18.52 -7.23 -10.59
CA PRO A 210 18.18 -6.02 -11.36
C PRO A 210 16.77 -5.99 -11.96
N THR A 211 16.14 -7.16 -12.12
CA THR A 211 14.81 -7.29 -12.71
C THR A 211 13.68 -7.23 -11.67
N VAL A 212 14.00 -7.25 -10.37
CA VAL A 212 13.00 -7.02 -9.32
C VAL A 212 12.52 -5.58 -9.41
N ARG A 213 11.21 -5.39 -9.52
CA ARG A 213 10.60 -4.06 -9.48
C ARG A 213 10.55 -3.58 -8.04
N VAL A 214 11.05 -2.39 -7.76
CA VAL A 214 10.92 -1.75 -6.44
C VAL A 214 9.94 -0.60 -6.53
N VAL A 215 8.94 -0.59 -5.65
CA VAL A 215 8.00 0.51 -5.43
C VAL A 215 8.22 1.02 -4.02
N MET A 216 8.43 2.31 -3.85
CA MET A 216 8.66 2.93 -2.55
C MET A 216 7.52 3.88 -2.22
N LEU A 217 7.00 3.78 -1.00
CA LEU A 217 6.05 4.71 -0.43
C LEU A 217 6.59 5.13 0.95
N MET A 218 6.74 6.44 1.15
CA MET A 218 7.23 6.99 2.41
C MET A 218 6.19 7.96 2.97
N SER A 219 5.75 7.72 4.19
CA SER A 219 4.82 8.56 4.95
C SER A 219 5.57 9.13 6.16
N GLN A 220 6.05 10.36 6.03
CA GLN A 220 6.80 11.08 7.06
C GLN A 220 5.93 12.15 7.73
#